data_AF-A0A3C2C235-F1
#
_entry.id   AF-A0A3C2C235-F1
#
_cell.length_a   1.000
_cell.length_b   1.000
_cell.length_c   1.000
_cell.angle_alpha   90.00
_cell.angle_beta   90.00
_cell.angle_gamma   90.00
#
_symmetry.space_group_name_H-M   'P 1'
#
loop_
_entity.id
_entity.type
_entity.pdbx_description
1 polymer ?
#
loop_
_entity_poly.entity_id
_entity_poly.type
_entity_poly.pdbx_seq_one_letter_code
_entity_poly.pdbx_strand_id
1 'polypeptide(L)' 'EAEDVSAVSAVATSPVGDYRDLQTLLDFAEGLDVMTFDHEHVPTDNLRALLAAGVNVQPGPDALVNAQDKLVMRAAI' A
#
# COMPACT_ATOMS: atom_id res chain seq x y z
N GLU A 1 2.57 -13.29 15.10
CA GLU A 1 3.90 -12.94 15.66
C GLU A 1 4.44 -14.12 16.43
N ALA A 2 5.77 -14.30 16.49
CA ALA A 2 6.42 -15.42 17.18
C ALA A 2 7.08 -14.94 18.48
N GLU A 3 7.15 -15.82 19.49
CA GLU A 3 7.44 -15.50 20.90
C GLU A 3 8.87 -15.02 21.19
N ASP A 4 9.78 -15.01 20.22
CA ASP A 4 11.21 -14.69 20.45
C ASP A 4 11.78 -13.71 19.42
N VAL A 5 11.02 -12.66 19.08
CA VAL A 5 11.49 -11.55 18.24
C VAL A 5 11.59 -10.28 19.09
N SER A 6 12.76 -9.62 19.06
CA SER A 6 13.05 -8.34 19.73
C SER A 6 12.37 -7.14 19.04
N ALA A 7 11.17 -7.33 18.51
CA ALA A 7 10.37 -6.26 17.93
C ALA A 7 9.46 -5.70 19.01
N VAL A 8 9.69 -4.44 19.39
CA VAL A 8 8.72 -3.67 20.17
C VAL A 8 7.70 -3.09 19.19
N SER A 9 6.43 -3.07 19.57
CA SER A 9 5.39 -2.43 18.77
C SER A 9 5.76 -0.97 18.51
N ALA A 10 6.13 -0.65 17.27
CA ALA A 10 6.52 0.70 16.86
C ALA A 10 5.32 1.63 16.70
N VAL A 11 4.11 1.06 16.64
CA VAL A 11 2.84 1.76 16.49
C VAL A 11 1.85 1.31 17.55
N ALA A 12 1.03 2.23 18.04
CA ALA A 12 0.04 1.97 19.08
C ALA A 12 -1.11 1.07 18.58
N THR A 13 -1.40 1.13 17.28
CA THR A 13 -2.42 0.31 16.62
C THR A 13 -1.90 -0.16 15.27
N SER A 14 -2.16 -1.42 14.94
CA SER A 14 -1.81 -2.04 13.66
C SER A 14 -3.00 -2.91 13.21
N PRO A 15 -4.03 -2.30 12.61
CA PRO A 15 -5.20 -3.04 12.13
C PRO A 15 -4.79 -4.04 11.05
N VAL A 16 -5.41 -5.23 11.07
CA VAL A 16 -5.14 -6.31 10.12
C VAL A 16 -6.36 -6.49 9.23
N GLY A 17 -6.15 -6.56 7.92
CA GLY A 17 -7.19 -6.74 6.92
C GLY A 17 -6.66 -7.30 5.59
N ASP A 18 -7.55 -7.65 4.68
CA ASP A 18 -7.18 -8.10 3.33
C ASP A 18 -6.95 -6.89 2.40
N TYR A 19 -5.72 -6.70 1.96
CA TYR A 19 -5.33 -5.61 1.04
C TYR A 19 -5.92 -5.76 -0.38
N ARG A 20 -6.53 -6.91 -0.70
CA ARG A 20 -7.22 -7.14 -1.97
C ARG A 20 -8.67 -6.66 -1.93
N ASP A 21 -9.24 -6.53 -0.73
CA ASP A 21 -10.59 -6.00 -0.55
C ASP A 21 -10.55 -4.46 -0.51
N LEU A 22 -11.22 -3.84 -1.47
CA LEU A 22 -11.32 -2.39 -1.56
C LEU A 22 -12.03 -1.78 -0.35
N GLN A 23 -13.06 -2.45 0.20
CA GLN A 23 -13.79 -1.88 1.33
C GLN A 23 -12.90 -1.84 2.57
N THR A 24 -12.16 -2.92 2.84
CA THR A 24 -11.15 -2.95 3.90
C THR A 24 -10.12 -1.82 3.76
N LEU A 25 -9.69 -1.49 2.53
CA LEU A 25 -8.75 -0.38 2.29
C LEU A 25 -9.38 1.00 2.52
N LEU A 26 -10.65 1.18 2.15
CA LEU A 26 -11.37 2.44 2.37
C LEU A 26 -11.60 2.70 3.85
N ASP A 27 -12.02 1.68 4.59
CA ASP A 27 -12.24 1.77 6.04
C ASP A 27 -10.91 2.06 6.76
N PHE A 28 -9.81 1.46 6.32
CA PHE A 28 -8.47 1.76 6.83
C PHE A 28 -8.03 3.21 6.54
N ALA A 29 -8.41 3.76 5.38
CA ALA A 29 -8.02 5.10 4.97
C ALA A 29 -8.84 6.21 5.65
N GLU A 30 -9.93 5.88 6.34
CA GLU A 30 -10.80 6.86 6.98
C GLU A 30 -10.03 7.68 8.03
N GLY A 31 -10.05 9.00 7.87
CA GLY A 31 -9.39 9.93 8.79
C GLY A 31 -7.87 10.04 8.66
N LEU A 32 -7.25 9.33 7.69
CA LEU A 32 -5.82 9.49 7.41
C LEU A 32 -5.56 10.72 6.52
N ASP A 33 -4.53 11.50 6.85
CA ASP A 33 -4.09 12.63 6.02
C ASP A 33 -3.34 12.17 4.75
N VAL A 34 -2.63 11.04 4.87
CA VAL A 34 -1.85 10.43 3.80
C VAL A 34 -1.76 8.94 4.03
N MET A 35 -1.82 8.19 2.93
CA MET A 35 -1.62 6.74 2.95
C MET A 35 -0.43 6.37 2.06
N THR A 36 0.39 5.45 2.55
CA THR A 36 1.51 4.86 1.81
C THR A 36 1.47 3.34 1.93
N PHE A 37 2.23 2.64 1.12
CA PHE A 37 2.27 1.18 1.06
C PHE A 37 3.73 0.71 0.87
N ASP A 38 4.05 -0.43 1.46
CA ASP A 38 5.39 -1.02 1.40
C ASP A 38 5.48 -2.21 0.42
N HIS A 39 4.39 -2.93 0.20
CA HIS A 39 4.44 -4.20 -0.53
C HIS A 39 4.28 -4.06 -2.06
N GLU A 40 5.19 -4.73 -2.77
CA GLU A 40 5.39 -4.80 -4.24
C GLU A 40 4.14 -5.31 -5.02
N HIS A 41 3.02 -5.62 -4.35
CA HIS A 41 1.86 -6.32 -4.91
C HIS A 41 0.50 -5.71 -4.55
N VAL A 42 0.42 -4.46 -4.05
CA VAL A 42 -0.90 -3.82 -3.95
C VAL A 42 -1.50 -3.72 -5.36
N PRO A 43 -2.71 -4.26 -5.61
CA PRO A 43 -3.32 -4.19 -6.92
C PRO A 43 -3.47 -2.74 -7.37
N THR A 44 -2.92 -2.41 -8.55
CA THR A 44 -2.96 -1.04 -9.09
C THR A 44 -4.39 -0.50 -9.20
N ASP A 45 -5.37 -1.37 -9.45
CA ASP A 45 -6.77 -0.97 -9.56
C ASP A 45 -7.36 -0.53 -8.21
N ASN A 46 -6.94 -1.13 -7.09
CA ASN A 46 -7.36 -0.69 -5.76
C ASN A 46 -6.77 0.69 -5.44
N LEU A 47 -5.51 0.95 -5.82
CA LEU A 47 -4.89 2.27 -5.64
C LEU A 47 -5.61 3.36 -6.45
N ARG A 48 -6.05 3.04 -7.67
CA ARG A 48 -6.86 3.95 -8.49
C ARG A 48 -8.23 4.21 -7.85
N ALA A 49 -8.87 3.17 -7.32
CA ALA A 49 -10.15 3.31 -6.63
C ALA A 49 -10.04 4.17 -5.36
N LEU A 50 -8.95 4.02 -4.59
CA LEU A 50 -8.66 4.85 -3.42
C LEU A 50 -8.45 6.32 -3.79
N LEU A 51 -7.67 6.59 -4.85
CA LEU A 51 -7.52 7.95 -5.36
C LEU A 51 -8.86 8.55 -5.84
N ALA A 52 -9.69 7.76 -6.52
CA ALA A 52 -11.02 8.19 -6.96
C ALA A 52 -11.97 8.47 -5.78
N ALA A 53 -11.78 7.78 -4.65
CA ALA A 53 -12.49 8.03 -3.40
C ALA A 53 -11.94 9.24 -2.62
N GLY A 54 -10.91 9.92 -3.11
CA GLY A 54 -10.32 11.12 -2.51
C GLY A 54 -9.23 10.84 -1.48
N VAL A 55 -8.77 9.59 -1.35
CA VAL A 55 -7.67 9.23 -0.45
C VAL A 55 -6.35 9.75 -1.01
N ASN A 56 -5.56 10.43 -0.19
CA ASN A 56 -4.24 10.93 -0.56
C ASN A 56 -3.19 9.80 -0.51
N VAL A 57 -3.04 9.06 -1.61
CA VAL A 57 -2.08 7.95 -1.73
C VAL A 57 -0.74 8.42 -2.26
N GLN A 58 0.35 8.09 -1.56
CA GLN A 58 1.73 8.45 -1.93
C GLN A 58 2.71 7.27 -1.82
N PRO A 59 3.53 6.99 -2.84
CA PRO A 59 3.50 7.58 -4.18
C PRO A 59 2.28 7.11 -4.98
N GLY A 60 1.82 7.94 -5.94
CA GLY A 60 0.68 7.58 -6.79
C GLY A 60 0.93 6.33 -7.66
N PRO A 61 -0.13 5.69 -8.20
CA PRO A 61 -0.04 4.44 -8.96
C PRO A 61 0.84 4.56 -10.22
N ASP A 62 0.96 5.73 -10.82
CA ASP A 62 1.82 5.94 -11.99
C ASP A 62 3.31 5.88 -11.65
N ALA A 63 3.69 6.24 -10.41
CA ALA A 63 5.06 6.07 -9.93
C ALA A 63 5.39 4.59 -9.68
N LEU A 64 4.39 3.80 -9.29
CA LEU A 64 4.50 2.36 -9.04
C LEU A 64 4.75 1.54 -10.30
N VAL A 65 4.22 1.96 -11.46
CA VAL A 65 4.48 1.27 -12.75
C VAL A 65 5.98 1.21 -13.05
N ASN A 66 6.73 2.25 -12.67
CA ASN A 66 8.18 2.28 -12.84
C ASN A 66 8.92 1.41 -11.80
N ALA A 67 8.31 1.19 -10.62
CA ALA A 67 8.90 0.44 -9.52
C ALA A 67 8.63 -1.07 -9.60
N GLN A 68 7.46 -1.48 -10.10
CA GLN A 68 7.07 -2.90 -10.20
C GLN A 68 7.65 -3.59 -11.44
N ASP A 69 8.10 -2.84 -12.45
CA ASP A 69 8.49 -3.40 -13.73
C ASP A 69 10.01 -3.67 -13.81
N LYS A 70 10.43 -4.83 -13.25
CA LYS A 70 11.76 -5.41 -13.50
C LYS A 70 12.00 -5.72 -14.99
N LEU A 71 10.97 -5.77 -15.84
CA LEU A 71 11.12 -5.96 -17.29
C LEU A 71 11.41 -4.63 -18.02
N VAL A 72 10.81 -3.51 -17.61
CA VAL A 72 11.17 -2.16 -18.12
C VAL A 72 12.62 -1.82 -17.75
N MET A 73 13.06 -2.18 -16.54
CA MET A 73 14.46 -2.04 -16.15
C MET A 73 15.42 -2.88 -17.02
N ARG A 74 14.96 -4.03 -17.55
CA ARG A 74 15.73 -4.89 -18.47
C ARG A 74 15.71 -4.44 -19.93
N ALA A 75 14.70 -3.71 -20.37
CA ALA A 75 14.59 -3.19 -21.74
C ALA A 75 15.37 -1.87 -21.97
N ALA A 76 15.77 -1.20 -20.89
CA ALA A 76 16.54 0.04 -20.91
C ALA A 76 18.07 -0.15 -20.85
N ILE A 77 18.56 -1.40 -20.92
CA ILE A 77 19.99 -1.78 -21.01
C ILE A 77 20.23 -2.39 -22.40
#